data_AF-A0A170WYQ9-F1
#
_entry.id   AF-A0A170WYQ9-F1
#
_cell.length_a   1.000
_cell.length_b   1.000
_cell.length_c   1.000
_cell.angle_alpha   90.00
_cell.angle_beta   90.00
_cell.angle_gamma   90.00
#
_symmetry.space_group_name_H-M   'P 1'
#
loop_
_entity.id
_entity.type
_entity.pdbx_description
1 polymer ?
#
loop_
_entity_poly.entity_id
_entity_poly.type
_entity_poly.pdbx_seq_one_letter_code
_entity_poly.pdbx_strand_id
1 'polypeptide(L)'
;MFSHGDATDILKNFQAGLDAELRAEEAAKANIVPKQSQFSTGIKFTDRHAYKPIIMQEEGPLYVYEPPRFECNGPTPPSWSEITAEGSGYLDHIRRPTPDESAGGFDSAVSCLRALQEAVVSLYYTNT
;
A
#
# COMPACT_ATOMS: atom_id res chain seq x y z
N MET A 1 63.40 -41.24 -37.93
CA MET A 1 64.33 -42.39 -37.84
C MET A 1 63.88 -43.34 -36.74
N PHE A 2 62.83 -44.15 -36.94
CA PHE A 2 62.25 -44.98 -35.85
C PHE A 2 61.90 -46.42 -36.29
N SER A 3 62.64 -47.01 -37.23
CA SER A 3 62.29 -48.33 -37.80
C SER A 3 63.14 -49.50 -37.30
N HIS A 4 64.11 -49.29 -36.38
CA HIS A 4 65.08 -50.32 -35.97
C HIS A 4 64.99 -50.70 -34.47
N GLY A 5 64.00 -50.19 -33.72
CA GLY A 5 63.81 -50.45 -32.29
C GLY A 5 62.70 -51.47 -31.99
N ASP A 6 62.67 -51.96 -30.76
CA ASP A 6 61.61 -52.87 -30.28
C ASP A 6 60.23 -52.19 -30.36
N ALA A 7 59.22 -52.94 -30.82
CA ALA A 7 57.90 -52.41 -31.14
C ALA A 7 57.22 -51.79 -29.91
N THR A 8 57.50 -52.32 -28.71
CA THR A 8 56.91 -51.83 -27.46
C THR A 8 57.40 -50.43 -27.09
N ASP A 9 58.65 -50.09 -27.40
CA ASP A 9 59.24 -48.80 -27.06
C ASP A 9 58.87 -47.71 -28.08
N ILE A 10 58.65 -48.12 -29.33
CA ILE A 10 58.10 -47.24 -30.37
C ILE A 10 56.69 -46.79 -29.93
N LEU A 11 55.82 -47.72 -29.51
CA LEU A 11 54.47 -47.40 -29.06
C LEU A 11 54.46 -46.45 -27.86
N LYS A 12 55.34 -46.68 -26.87
CA LYS A 12 55.45 -45.79 -25.69
C LYS A 12 55.86 -44.37 -26.09
N ASN A 13 56.81 -44.22 -27.01
CA ASN A 13 57.27 -42.90 -27.46
C ASN A 13 56.20 -42.14 -28.24
N PHE A 14 55.42 -42.84 -29.08
CA PHE A 14 54.29 -42.22 -29.78
C PHE A 14 53.17 -41.81 -28.81
N GLN A 15 52.88 -42.65 -27.81
CA GLN A 15 51.89 -42.33 -26.80
C GLN A 15 52.32 -41.14 -25.92
N ALA A 16 53.59 -41.08 -25.53
CA ALA A 16 54.15 -39.93 -24.82
C ALA A 16 54.12 -38.63 -25.64
N GLY A 17 54.34 -38.72 -26.96
CA GLY A 17 54.23 -37.58 -27.88
C GLY A 17 52.80 -37.05 -27.99
N LEU A 18 51.82 -37.96 -28.15
CA LEU A 18 50.38 -37.63 -28.16
C LEU A 18 49.92 -37.00 -26.84
N ASP A 19 50.35 -37.56 -25.71
CA ASP A 19 50.01 -37.03 -24.39
C ASP A 19 50.64 -35.66 -24.13
N ALA A 20 51.82 -35.39 -24.69
CA ALA A 20 52.47 -34.08 -24.60
C ALA A 20 51.76 -33.04 -25.47
N GLU A 21 51.32 -33.43 -26.67
CA GLU A 21 50.59 -32.57 -27.60
C GLU A 21 49.19 -32.24 -27.07
N LEU A 22 48.47 -33.24 -26.52
CA LEU A 22 47.18 -33.04 -25.86
C LEU A 22 47.30 -32.13 -24.64
N ARG A 23 48.33 -32.32 -23.79
CA ARG A 23 48.57 -31.41 -22.64
C ARG A 23 48.94 -30.00 -23.08
N ALA A 24 49.67 -29.84 -24.19
CA ALA A 24 49.99 -28.53 -24.75
C ALA A 24 48.74 -27.84 -25.31
N GLU A 25 47.84 -28.58 -25.98
CA GLU A 25 46.55 -28.06 -26.43
C GLU A 25 45.62 -27.71 -25.25
N GLU A 26 45.57 -28.52 -24.21
CA GLU A 26 44.79 -28.24 -22.99
C GLU A 26 45.33 -27.02 -22.25
N ALA A 27 46.66 -26.87 -22.14
CA ALA A 27 47.28 -25.68 -21.57
C ALA A 27 47.03 -24.42 -22.43
N ALA A 28 46.99 -24.55 -23.75
CA ALA A 28 46.63 -23.46 -24.66
C ALA A 28 45.16 -23.05 -24.54
N LYS A 29 44.25 -24.01 -24.31
CA LYS A 29 42.82 -23.75 -24.06
C LYS A 29 42.57 -23.17 -22.66
N ALA A 30 43.39 -23.53 -21.67
CA ALA A 30 43.28 -23.03 -20.30
C ALA A 30 43.74 -21.57 -20.13
N ASN A 31 44.56 -21.03 -21.05
CA ASN A 31 45.09 -19.66 -20.97
C ASN A 31 44.28 -18.65 -21.80
N ILE A 32 43.10 -19.03 -22.28
CA ILE A 32 42.16 -18.12 -22.92
C ILE A 32 41.44 -17.39 -21.78
N VAL A 33 42.01 -16.27 -21.34
CA VAL A 33 41.28 -15.30 -20.50
C VAL A 33 39.94 -15.05 -21.18
N PRO A 34 38.79 -15.28 -20.52
CA PRO A 34 37.51 -15.03 -21.14
C PRO A 34 37.46 -13.55 -21.50
N LYS A 35 37.59 -13.23 -22.79
CA LYS A 35 37.28 -11.89 -23.28
C LYS A 35 35.84 -11.65 -22.89
N GLN A 36 35.62 -10.80 -21.89
CA GLN A 36 34.31 -10.29 -21.59
C GLN A 36 33.84 -9.56 -22.85
N SER A 37 33.02 -10.27 -23.64
CA SER A 37 32.25 -9.69 -24.72
C SER A 37 31.30 -8.71 -24.06
N GLN A 38 31.73 -7.46 -23.94
CA GLN A 38 30.85 -6.38 -23.54
C GLN A 38 29.83 -6.21 -24.66
N PHE A 39 28.70 -6.89 -24.50
CA PHE A 39 27.54 -6.70 -25.36
C PHE A 39 27.00 -5.31 -25.05
N SER A 40 27.45 -4.33 -25.85
CA SER A 40 26.95 -2.95 -25.83
C SER A 40 25.52 -2.95 -26.37
N THR A 41 24.58 -3.40 -25.56
CA THR A 41 23.29 -2.72 -25.54
C THR A 41 23.61 -1.32 -25.05
N GLY A 42 23.34 -0.29 -25.83
CA GLY A 42 23.67 1.11 -25.48
C GLY A 42 22.97 1.64 -24.22
N ILE A 43 22.44 0.78 -23.36
CA ILE A 43 21.88 1.07 -22.05
C ILE A 43 22.74 0.34 -21.01
N LYS A 44 23.41 1.11 -20.16
CA LYS A 44 24.12 0.56 -19.00
C LYS A 44 23.08 -0.12 -18.08
N PHE A 45 22.98 -1.45 -18.08
CA PHE A 45 22.20 -2.23 -17.10
C PHE A 45 22.82 -2.21 -15.68
N THR A 46 23.46 -1.10 -15.31
CA THR A 46 23.98 -0.80 -13.97
C THR A 46 23.17 0.32 -13.31
N ASP A 47 22.02 0.71 -13.85
CA ASP A 47 21.03 1.32 -12.97
C ASP A 47 20.37 0.20 -12.16
N ARG A 48 21.11 -0.26 -11.14
CA ARG A 48 20.46 -0.71 -9.92
C ARG A 48 19.68 0.52 -9.48
N HIS A 49 18.42 0.63 -9.89
CA HIS A 49 17.48 1.56 -9.29
C HIS A 49 17.53 1.25 -7.80
N ALA A 50 18.38 1.97 -7.09
CA ALA A 50 18.41 1.98 -5.66
C ALA A 50 17.09 2.66 -5.33
N TYR A 51 16.05 1.84 -5.12
CA TYR A 51 14.82 2.30 -4.52
C TYR A 51 15.26 3.05 -3.28
N LYS A 52 15.19 4.39 -3.33
CA LYS A 52 15.40 5.17 -2.13
C LYS A 52 14.33 4.67 -1.17
N PRO A 53 14.71 4.13 0.01
CA PRO A 53 13.71 3.75 0.98
C PRO A 53 12.84 4.97 1.18
N ILE A 54 11.54 4.83 0.89
CA ILE A 54 10.56 5.85 1.24
C ILE A 54 10.69 5.94 2.74
N ILE A 55 11.32 7.00 3.22
CA ILE A 55 11.35 7.31 4.64
C ILE A 55 9.90 7.61 4.95
N MET A 56 9.20 6.63 5.53
CA MET A 56 7.88 6.84 6.09
C MET A 56 8.08 7.92 7.15
N GLN A 57 7.73 9.13 6.78
CA GLN A 57 7.72 10.23 7.74
C GLN A 57 6.73 9.81 8.82
N GLU A 58 7.12 10.00 10.08
CA GLU A 58 6.23 9.75 11.21
C GLU A 58 5.05 10.73 11.07
N GLU A 59 3.99 10.24 10.41
CA GLU A 59 2.68 10.88 10.40
C GLU A 59 2.30 11.07 11.87
N GLY A 60 1.89 12.29 12.23
CA GLY A 60 1.55 12.62 13.60
C GLY A 60 0.45 11.71 14.17
N PRO A 61 0.05 11.95 15.43
CA PRO A 61 -0.98 11.13 16.06
C PRO A 61 -2.24 11.07 15.18
N LEU A 62 -2.80 9.87 15.04
CA LEU A 62 -4.02 9.65 14.28
C LEU A 62 -5.12 10.56 14.80
N TYR A 63 -5.82 11.23 13.88
CA TYR A 63 -6.94 12.08 14.25
C TYR A 63 -8.00 11.27 15.02
N VAL A 64 -8.38 11.79 16.19
CA VAL A 64 -9.50 11.26 16.99
C VAL A 64 -10.64 12.26 16.90
N TYR A 65 -11.80 11.79 16.46
CA TYR A 65 -13.00 12.62 16.40
C TYR A 65 -13.44 13.04 17.81
N GLU A 66 -13.51 14.35 18.05
CA GLU A 66 -14.16 14.91 19.22
C GLU A 66 -15.49 15.54 18.81
N PRO A 67 -16.63 15.08 19.36
CA PRO A 67 -17.91 15.69 19.04
C PRO A 67 -17.99 17.12 19.58
N PRO A 68 -18.63 18.04 18.83
CA PRO A 68 -18.83 19.40 19.32
C PRO A 68 -19.66 19.39 20.59
N ARG A 69 -19.21 20.14 21.60
CA ARG A 69 -19.93 20.34 22.86
C ARG A 69 -20.76 21.61 22.75
N PHE A 70 -22.05 21.51 23.06
CA PHE A 70 -22.97 22.64 23.06
C PHE A 70 -23.49 22.86 24.48
N GLU A 71 -23.40 24.10 24.95
CA GLU A 71 -23.99 24.51 26.22
C GLU A 71 -25.48 24.80 26.02
N CYS A 72 -26.35 23.92 26.53
CA CYS A 72 -27.79 24.06 26.39
C CYS A 72 -28.40 25.04 27.41
N ASN A 73 -27.84 25.16 28.62
CA ASN A 73 -28.41 25.98 29.71
C ASN A 73 -29.93 25.79 29.89
N GLY A 74 -30.40 24.55 29.81
CA GLY A 74 -31.80 24.16 29.81
C GLY A 74 -31.96 22.65 29.96
N PRO A 75 -33.20 22.10 29.87
CA PRO A 75 -33.39 20.67 29.89
C PRO A 75 -32.76 20.00 28.65
N THR A 76 -32.38 18.74 28.79
CA THR A 76 -31.81 17.96 27.69
C THR A 76 -32.87 17.76 26.61
N PRO A 77 -32.65 18.18 25.36
CA PRO A 77 -33.59 17.91 24.27
C PRO A 77 -33.64 16.41 23.97
N PRO A 78 -34.76 15.89 23.43
CA PRO A 78 -34.84 14.50 23.03
C PRO A 78 -33.83 14.20 21.93
N SER A 79 -33.29 12.98 21.96
CA SER A 79 -32.41 12.44 20.95
C SER A 79 -33.15 12.15 19.64
N TRP A 80 -32.39 12.03 18.55
CA TRP A 80 -32.94 11.64 17.25
C TRP A 80 -33.70 10.30 17.30
N SER A 81 -33.17 9.33 18.04
CA SER A 81 -33.81 8.03 18.24
C SER A 81 -35.13 8.13 18.99
N GLU A 82 -35.26 9.04 19.96
CA GLU A 82 -36.50 9.22 20.71
C GLU A 82 -37.59 9.89 19.86
N ILE A 83 -37.22 10.82 18.99
CA ILE A 83 -38.17 11.47 18.08
C ILE A 83 -38.69 10.49 17.04
N THR A 84 -37.80 9.67 16.47
CA THR A 84 -38.13 8.72 15.40
C THR A 84 -38.68 7.39 15.92
N ALA A 85 -38.60 7.13 17.23
CA ALA A 85 -39.15 5.94 17.84
C ALA A 85 -40.68 5.84 17.61
N GLU A 86 -41.13 4.65 17.23
CA GLU A 86 -42.55 4.35 17.08
C GLU A 86 -43.25 4.48 18.44
N GLY A 87 -44.34 5.26 18.49
CA GLY A 87 -45.09 5.52 19.72
C GLY A 87 -44.56 6.67 20.60
N SER A 88 -43.57 7.43 20.14
CA SER A 88 -43.06 8.61 20.87
C SER A 88 -44.02 9.81 20.85
N GLY A 89 -44.89 9.89 19.84
CA GLY A 89 -45.88 10.95 19.66
C GLY A 89 -45.32 12.30 19.18
N TYR A 90 -43.99 12.47 19.09
CA TYR A 90 -43.36 13.75 18.71
C TYR A 90 -43.70 14.19 17.28
N LEU A 91 -44.03 13.26 16.39
CA LEU A 91 -44.33 13.53 14.99
C LEU A 91 -45.84 13.62 14.70
N ASP A 92 -46.70 13.32 15.68
CA ASP A 92 -48.16 13.27 15.47
C ASP A 92 -48.76 14.63 15.13
N HIS A 93 -48.10 15.71 15.58
CA HIS A 93 -48.52 17.10 15.34
C HIS A 93 -47.64 17.83 14.32
N ILE A 94 -46.81 17.11 13.56
CA ILE A 94 -45.96 17.69 12.53
C ILE A 94 -46.51 17.34 11.14
N ARG A 95 -46.45 18.32 10.23
CA ARG A 95 -46.82 18.12 8.82
C ARG A 95 -45.92 17.05 8.19
N ARG A 96 -46.53 16.10 7.47
CA ARG A 96 -45.79 15.12 6.67
C ARG A 96 -45.09 15.77 5.47
N PRO A 97 -43.87 15.34 5.12
CA PRO A 97 -43.15 15.84 3.96
C PRO A 97 -43.89 15.47 2.66
N THR A 98 -43.82 16.33 1.64
CA THR A 98 -44.26 15.98 0.28
C THR A 98 -43.25 15.05 -0.39
N PRO A 99 -43.62 14.33 -1.46
CA PRO A 99 -42.69 13.46 -2.18
C PRO A 99 -41.46 14.21 -2.71
N ASP A 100 -41.65 15.44 -3.20
CA ASP A 100 -40.56 16.28 -3.71
C ASP A 100 -39.62 16.75 -2.59
N GLU A 101 -40.17 17.11 -1.43
CA GLU A 101 -39.38 17.47 -0.25
C GLU A 101 -38.56 16.27 0.25
N SER A 102 -39.18 15.09 0.34
CA SER A 102 -38.50 13.86 0.75
C SER A 102 -37.39 13.47 -0.24
N ALA A 103 -37.62 13.63 -1.55
CA ALA A 103 -36.59 13.43 -2.57
C ALA A 103 -35.42 14.43 -2.45
N GLY A 104 -35.69 15.63 -1.92
CA GLY A 104 -34.67 16.63 -1.55
C GLY A 104 -33.93 16.35 -0.24
N GLY A 105 -34.25 15.25 0.45
CA GLY A 105 -33.66 14.88 1.73
C GLY A 105 -34.32 15.54 2.94
N PHE A 106 -35.50 16.16 2.78
CA PHE A 106 -36.26 16.71 3.89
C PHE A 106 -36.96 15.60 4.69
N ASP A 107 -36.76 15.65 6.00
CA ASP A 107 -37.48 14.83 6.98
C ASP A 107 -38.10 15.73 8.05
N SER A 108 -39.42 15.56 8.26
CA SER A 108 -40.18 16.22 9.32
C SER A 108 -39.59 16.05 10.72
N ALA A 109 -38.89 14.93 10.98
CA ALA A 109 -38.23 14.68 12.25
C ALA A 109 -37.09 15.67 12.53
N VAL A 110 -36.40 16.15 11.48
CA VAL A 110 -35.37 17.20 11.59
C VAL A 110 -35.98 18.51 12.06
N SER A 111 -37.12 18.89 11.49
CA SER A 111 -37.84 20.10 11.92
C SER A 111 -38.35 19.98 13.35
N CYS A 112 -38.88 18.80 13.74
CA CYS A 112 -39.32 18.53 15.11
C CYS A 112 -38.17 18.71 16.11
N LEU A 113 -37.06 18.02 15.86
CA LEU A 113 -35.88 18.06 16.73
C LEU A 113 -35.35 19.48 16.87
N ARG A 114 -35.26 20.22 15.76
CA ARG A 114 -34.77 21.59 15.76
C ARG A 114 -35.66 22.50 16.60
N ALA A 115 -36.97 22.42 16.42
CA ALA A 115 -37.93 23.22 17.19
C ALA A 115 -37.84 22.91 18.70
N LEU A 116 -37.71 21.64 19.08
CA LEU A 116 -37.56 21.25 20.47
C LEU A 116 -36.24 21.73 21.07
N GLN A 117 -35.12 21.62 20.34
CA GLN A 117 -33.83 22.14 20.77
C GLN A 117 -33.88 23.65 21.03
N GLU A 118 -34.50 24.42 20.13
CA GLU A 118 -34.66 25.87 20.31
C GLU A 118 -35.61 26.24 21.44
N ALA A 119 -36.64 25.41 21.71
CA ALA A 119 -37.57 25.66 22.81
C ALA A 119 -36.95 25.45 24.19
N VAL A 120 -35.95 24.56 24.30
CA VAL A 120 -35.32 24.21 25.59
C VAL A 120 -34.01 24.93 25.85
N VAL A 121 -33.33 25.42 24.81
CA VAL A 121 -32.04 26.09 24.97
C VAL A 121 -32.20 27.38 25.76
N SER A 122 -31.29 27.61 26.71
CA SER A 122 -31.22 28.79 27.58
C SER A 122 -32.42 29.00 28.52
N LEU A 123 -33.26 27.99 28.75
CA LEU A 123 -34.41 28.09 29.66
C LEU A 123 -34.00 28.37 31.11
N TYR A 124 -32.83 27.90 31.54
CA TYR A 124 -32.29 28.12 32.89
C TYR A 124 -31.37 29.34 32.96
N TYR A 125 -31.19 30.08 31.86
CA TYR A 125 -30.37 31.28 31.86
C TYR A 125 -31.04 32.37 32.69
N THR A 126 -30.36 32.82 33.74
CA THR A 126 -30.73 34.00 34.52
C THR A 126 -29.63 35.04 34.38
N ASN A 127 -30.01 36.31 34.21
CA ASN A 127 -29.07 37.42 34.19
C ASN A 127 -28.77 37.81 35.64
N THR A 128 -27.73 37.19 36.22
CA THR A 128 -27.18 37.58 37.53
C THR A 128 -25.92 38.41 37.34
#